data_AF-A0A938JTJ8-F1
#
_entry.id   AF-A0A938JTJ8-F1
#
_cell.length_a   1.000
_cell.length_b   1.000
_cell.length_c   1.000
_cell.angle_alpha   90.00
_cell.angle_beta   90.00
_cell.angle_gamma   90.00
#
_symmetry.space_group_name_H-M   'P 1'
#
loop_
_entity.id
_entity.type
_entity.pdbx_description
1 polymer ?
#
loop_
_entity_poly.entity_id
_entity_poly.type
_entity_poly.pdbx_seq_one_letter_code
_entity_poly.pdbx_strand_id
1 'polypeptide(L)' 'MSSGPKIPQERKVVTAIPGPKSQEVIKRRREAVSAALGMAIPVVVEKAGGGVIVDIDGNSIIDMGAGIAVV' A
#
# COMPACT_ATOMS: atom_id res chain seq x y z
N MET A 1 -6.36 6.11 14.90
CA MET A 1 -6.47 5.90 13.44
C MET A 1 -7.15 4.56 13.23
N SER A 2 -8.22 4.50 12.44
CA SER A 2 -8.99 3.26 12.27
C SER A 2 -8.25 2.32 11.31
N SER A 3 -7.62 1.27 11.85
CA SER A 3 -7.17 0.09 11.11
C SER A 3 -8.20 -1.06 11.26
N GLY A 4 -8.04 -2.14 10.50
CA GLY A 4 -8.96 -3.29 10.57
C GLY A 4 -10.25 -3.09 9.75
N PRO A 5 -11.26 -3.96 9.90
CA PRO A 5 -12.41 -4.08 8.98
C PRO A 5 -13.34 -2.86 8.95
N LYS A 6 -13.06 -1.84 9.78
CA LYS A 6 -13.83 -0.61 9.88
C LYS A 6 -13.47 0.43 8.80
N ILE A 7 -12.43 0.18 8.00
CA ILE A 7 -12.13 1.03 6.84
C ILE A 7 -13.12 0.73 5.70
N PRO A 8 -13.48 1.72 4.85
CA PRO A 8 -14.38 1.49 3.71
C PRO A 8 -13.91 0.34 2.83
N GLN A 9 -14.77 -0.65 2.60
CA GLN A 9 -14.47 -1.84 1.81
C GLN A 9 -14.81 -1.59 0.33
N GLU A 10 -14.12 -0.63 -0.28
CA GLU A 10 -14.32 -0.23 -1.67
C GLU A 10 -12.98 -0.13 -2.41
N ARG A 11 -13.01 -0.40 -3.72
CA ARG A 11 -11.89 -0.09 -4.61
C ARG A 11 -11.99 1.38 -5.02
N LYS A 12 -10.96 2.16 -4.73
CA LYS A 12 -10.91 3.59 -5.05
C LYS A 12 -9.51 3.98 -5.47
N VAL A 13 -9.35 4.46 -6.70
CA VAL A 13 -8.07 4.92 -7.25
C VAL A 13 -8.22 6.39 -7.60
N VAL A 14 -7.48 7.25 -6.91
CA VAL A 14 -7.57 8.71 -6.99
C VAL A 14 -6.29 9.35 -7.52
N THR A 15 -5.19 8.60 -7.58
CA THR A 15 -3.94 9.00 -8.22
C THR A 15 -3.49 7.93 -9.22
N ALA A 16 -2.49 8.26 -10.04
CA ALA A 16 -1.68 7.22 -10.67
C ALA A 16 -1.05 6.34 -9.57
N ILE A 17 -0.71 5.09 -9.91
CA ILE A 17 0.00 4.17 -9.03
C ILE A 17 1.38 3.91 -9.64
N PRO A 18 2.49 4.26 -8.97
CA PRO A 18 2.59 4.92 -7.65
C PRO A 18 2.15 6.40 -7.69
N GLY A 19 1.49 6.85 -6.62
CA GLY A 19 1.17 8.27 -6.40
C GLY A 19 2.39 9.09 -5.94
N PRO A 20 2.29 10.43 -5.90
CA PRO A 20 3.43 11.31 -5.65
C PRO A 20 4.11 11.06 -4.29
N LYS A 21 3.36 10.77 -3.22
CA LYS A 21 3.95 10.47 -1.92
C LYS A 21 4.61 9.09 -1.91
N SER A 22 3.97 8.09 -2.53
CA SER A 22 4.59 6.77 -2.70
C SER A 22 5.89 6.86 -3.49
N GLN A 23 5.96 7.68 -4.54
CA GLN A 23 7.18 7.90 -5.32
C GLN A 23 8.32 8.47 -4.47
N GLU A 24 8.04 9.46 -3.61
CA GLU A 24 9.04 10.06 -2.73
C GLU A 24 9.61 9.04 -1.72
N VAL A 25 8.74 8.24 -1.11
CA VAL A 25 9.17 7.19 -0.17
C VAL A 25 9.92 6.06 -0.89
N ILE A 26 9.47 5.66 -2.08
CA ILE A 26 10.16 4.66 -2.90
C ILE A 26 11.54 5.16 -3.32
N LYS A 27 11.71 6.44 -3.65
CA LYS A 27 13.02 7.04 -3.93
C LYS A 27 13.95 6.92 -2.72
N ARG A 28 13.48 7.33 -1.53
CA ARG A 28 14.24 7.17 -0.27
C ARG A 28 14.59 5.71 0.02
N ARG A 29 13.65 4.78 -0.23
CA ARG A 29 13.90 3.33 -0.08
C ARG A 29 15.02 2.84 -0.99
N ARG A 30 15.09 3.30 -2.24
CA ARG A 30 16.16 2.91 -3.19
C ARG A 30 17.55 3.33 -2.72
N GLU A 31 17.66 4.44 -1.99
CA GLU A 31 18.93 4.93 -1.46
C GLU A 31 19.36 4.16 -0.19
N ALA A 32 18.41 3.60 0.56
CA ALA A 32 18.65 3.00 1.88
C ALA A 32 18.58 1.46 1.92
N VAL A 33 17.94 0.82 0.93
CA VAL A 33 17.63 -0.62 0.94
C VAL A 33 18.28 -1.31 -0.26
N SER A 34 18.87 -2.48 -0.02
CA SER A 34 19.46 -3.32 -1.08
C SER A 34 18.46 -3.61 -2.20
N ALA A 35 18.93 -3.52 -3.45
CA ALA A 35 18.13 -3.82 -4.63
C ALA A 35 17.63 -5.28 -4.68
N ALA A 36 18.24 -6.19 -3.91
CA ALA A 36 17.78 -7.57 -3.80
C ALA A 36 16.38 -7.69 -3.16
N LEU A 37 15.93 -6.70 -2.39
CA LEU A 37 14.60 -6.68 -1.80
C LEU A 37 13.59 -5.98 -2.73
N GLY A 38 13.00 -6.75 -3.63
CA GLY A 38 11.94 -6.29 -4.52
C GLY A 38 10.68 -5.78 -3.79
N MET A 39 9.83 -5.06 -4.52
CA MET A 39 8.48 -4.70 -4.06
C MET A 39 7.47 -5.43 -4.94
N ALA A 40 6.56 -6.19 -4.33
CA ALA A 40 5.50 -6.88 -5.06
C ALA A 40 4.49 -5.91 -5.68
N ILE A 41 4.23 -4.79 -5.00
CA ILE A 41 3.34 -3.72 -5.47
C ILE A 41 4.03 -2.36 -5.27
N PRO A 42 3.91 -1.42 -6.23
CA PRO A 42 4.56 -0.12 -6.15
C PRO A 42 3.71 0.90 -5.36
N VAL A 43 3.31 0.56 -4.14
CA VAL A 43 2.58 1.46 -3.23
C VAL A 43 3.16 1.40 -1.83
N VAL A 44 2.94 2.45 -1.05
CA VAL A 44 3.33 2.49 0.37
C VAL A 44 2.07 2.51 1.22
N VAL A 45 1.85 1.44 1.97
CA VAL A 45 0.61 1.22 2.74
C VAL A 45 0.57 2.11 3.98
N GLU A 46 -0.51 2.86 4.16
CA GLU A 46 -0.81 3.62 5.39
C GLU A 46 -1.63 2.77 6.38
N LYS A 47 -2.63 2.06 5.88
CA LYS A 47 -3.55 1.23 6.68
C LYS A 47 -4.10 0.07 5.86
N ALA A 48 -4.45 -1.01 6.54
CA ALA A 48 -5.06 -2.20 5.94
C ALA A 48 -6.18 -2.73 6.86
N GLY A 49 -7.15 -3.42 6.28
CA GLY A 49 -8.23 -4.03 7.04
C GLY A 49 -9.39 -4.54 6.20
N GLY A 50 -9.99 -5.64 6.65
CA GLY A 50 -10.94 -6.37 5.84
C GLY A 50 -10.23 -6.92 4.59
N GLY A 51 -10.75 -6.61 3.41
CA GLY A 51 -10.17 -7.01 2.13
C GLY A 51 -9.52 -5.85 1.35
N VAL A 52 -9.12 -4.76 2.02
CA VAL A 52 -8.47 -3.63 1.34
C VAL A 52 -7.22 -3.14 2.07
N ILE A 53 -6.30 -2.59 1.27
CA ILE A 53 -5.18 -1.76 1.73
C ILE A 53 -5.39 -0.34 1.23
N VAL A 54 -5.03 0.65 2.05
CA VAL A 54 -5.03 2.07 1.67
C VAL A 54 -3.60 2.57 1.69
N ASP A 55 -3.13 3.07 0.55
CA ASP A 55 -1.81 3.69 0.44
C ASP A 55 -1.79 5.13 0.97
N ILE A 56 -0.58 5.68 1.14
CA ILE A 56 -0.37 7.05 1.64
C ILE A 56 -0.88 8.15 0.69
N ASP A 57 -1.18 7.79 -0.56
CA ASP A 57 -1.77 8.68 -1.57
C ASP A 57 -3.31 8.65 -1.53
N GLY A 58 -3.90 7.77 -0.71
CA GLY A 58 -5.35 7.66 -0.52
C GLY A 58 -6.03 6.68 -1.47
N ASN A 59 -5.29 5.86 -2.21
CA ASN A 59 -5.86 4.79 -3.02
C ASN A 59 -6.25 3.62 -2.13
N SER A 60 -7.47 3.11 -2.29
CA SER A 60 -7.97 1.87 -1.69
C SER A 60 -7.93 0.74 -2.71
N ILE A 61 -7.12 -0.28 -2.43
CA ILE A 61 -6.79 -1.39 -3.33
C ILE A 61 -7.29 -2.68 -2.68
N ILE A 62 -7.92 -3.55 -3.48
CA ILE A 62 -8.38 -4.87 -3.01
C ILE A 62 -7.15 -5.73 -2.69
N ASP A 63 -7.12 -6.28 -1.48
CA ASP A 63 -6.08 -7.19 -1.01
C ASP A 63 -6.48 -8.64 -1.28
N MET A 64 -5.86 -9.25 -2.29
CA MET A 64 -5.96 -10.68 -2.58
C MET A 64 -4.71 -11.46 -2.14
N GLY A 65 -3.76 -10.80 -1.47
CA GLY A 65 -2.49 -11.38 -1.02
C GLY A 65 -2.47 -11.73 0.47
N ALA A 66 -3.23 -11.01 1.30
CA ALA A 66 -3.30 -11.21 2.76
C ALA A 66 -1.92 -11.28 3.43
N GLY A 67 -0.96 -10.50 2.93
CA GLY A 67 0.41 -10.53 3.41
C GLY A 67 1.11 -11.89 3.33
N ILE A 68 0.76 -12.74 2.35
CA ILE A 68 1.20 -14.14 2.25
C ILE A 68 0.56 -15.00 3.35
N ALA A 69 -0.78 -14.97 3.41
CA ALA A 69 -1.61 -15.79 4.29
C ALA A 69 -1.24 -15.72 5.80
N VAL A 70 -0.78 -14.55 6.25
CA VAL A 70 -0.46 -14.31 7.66
C VAL A 70 -1.74 -14.22 8.49
N VAL A 71 -1.72 -14.78 9.70
CA VAL A 71 -2.85 -14.78 10.67
C VAL A 71 -2.59 -13.89 11.87
#